data_AF-A0A9Q4AEH9-F1
#
_entry.id   AF-A0A9Q4AEH9-F1
#
_cell.length_a   1.000
_cell.length_b   1.000
_cell.length_c   1.000
_cell.angle_alpha   90.00
_cell.angle_beta   90.00
_cell.angle_gamma   90.00
#
_symmetry.space_group_name_H-M   'P 1'
#
loop_
_entity.id
_entity.type
_entity.pdbx_description
1 polymer ?
#
loop_
_entity_poly.entity_id
_entity_poly.type
_entity_poly.pdbx_seq_one_letter_code
_entity_poly.pdbx_strand_id
1 'polypeptide(L)'
;MDKFTPENRYLVIKYALETNNVSKACKFFGISRTSYYKCYNRYQKMGIEGLEDIPRSKPKMPNKVPKYIEKIIIRLALKSPKDGPKRICYELQDMGIDVGETGIYNVLKRNDLNTASKRMDYTNRSEIKFNKKKRTDKIIRVSPFF
;
A
#
# COMPACT_ATOMS: atom_id res chain seq x y z
N MET A 1 -6.33 26.00 -17.32
CA MET A 1 -4.92 25.65 -17.03
C MET A 1 -4.76 25.51 -15.53
N ASP A 2 -4.22 24.37 -15.08
CA ASP A 2 -3.91 24.17 -13.66
C ASP A 2 -2.82 25.16 -13.23
N LYS A 3 -3.06 25.92 -12.16
CA LYS A 3 -2.16 27.00 -11.72
C LYS A 3 -0.99 26.47 -10.91
N PHE A 4 -0.83 25.15 -10.73
CA PHE A 4 0.15 24.60 -9.78
C PHE A 4 0.91 23.38 -10.28
N THR A 5 1.33 23.39 -11.55
CA THR A 5 2.26 22.41 -12.12
C THR A 5 3.68 22.54 -11.52
N PRO A 6 4.52 21.49 -11.57
CA PRO A 6 5.93 21.55 -11.14
C PRO A 6 6.70 22.72 -11.77
N GLU A 7 6.48 22.95 -13.06
CA GLU A 7 7.06 24.07 -13.81
C GLU A 7 6.64 25.42 -13.23
N ASN A 8 5.34 25.61 -12.97
CA ASN A 8 4.86 26.87 -12.40
C ASN A 8 5.39 27.10 -10.98
N ARG A 9 5.55 26.03 -10.17
CA ARG A 9 6.18 26.12 -8.85
C ARG A 9 7.61 26.64 -8.95
N TYR A 10 8.38 26.17 -9.93
CA TYR A 10 9.74 26.63 -10.18
C TYR A 10 9.77 28.09 -10.60
N LEU A 11 8.88 28.50 -11.52
CA LEU A 11 8.78 29.89 -11.97
C LEU A 11 8.49 30.86 -10.82
N VAL A 12 7.59 30.51 -9.89
CA VAL A 12 7.31 31.39 -8.74
C VAL A 12 8.52 31.52 -7.83
N ILE A 13 9.24 30.42 -7.59
CA ILE A 13 10.48 30.43 -6.78
C ILE A 13 11.54 31.29 -7.45
N LYS A 14 11.78 31.09 -8.75
CA LYS A 14 12.76 31.86 -9.53
C LYS A 14 12.44 33.36 -9.48
N TYR A 15 11.19 33.75 -9.75
CA TYR A 15 10.79 35.16 -9.71
C TYR A 15 10.91 35.76 -8.31
N ALA A 16 10.59 35.01 -7.25
CA ALA A 16 10.73 35.48 -5.88
C ALA A 16 12.19 35.73 -5.49
N LEU A 17 13.12 34.89 -5.97
CA LEU A 17 14.56 35.06 -5.76
C LEU A 17 15.11 36.26 -6.54
N GLU A 18 14.73 36.42 -7.81
CA GLU A 18 15.15 37.55 -8.65
C GLU A 18 14.66 38.90 -8.11
N THR A 19 13.43 38.94 -7.59
CA THR A 19 12.84 40.18 -7.06
C THR A 19 13.09 40.40 -5.56
N ASN A 20 13.70 39.42 -4.89
CA ASN A 20 13.85 39.34 -3.44
C ASN A 20 12.53 39.64 -2.67
N ASN A 21 11.37 39.31 -3.26
CA ASN A 21 10.05 39.67 -2.72
C ASN A 21 9.00 38.57 -2.97
N VAL A 22 8.86 37.69 -1.98
CA VAL A 22 7.91 36.57 -2.01
C VAL A 22 6.45 37.04 -2.12
N SER A 23 6.09 38.13 -1.46
CA SER A 23 4.71 38.65 -1.48
C SER A 23 4.31 39.13 -2.86
N LYS A 24 5.22 39.81 -3.58
CA LYS A 24 5.00 40.25 -4.96
C LYS A 24 4.88 39.05 -5.90
N ALA A 25 5.79 38.07 -5.78
CA ALA A 25 5.74 36.84 -6.56
C ALA A 25 4.40 36.09 -6.37
N CYS A 26 4.01 35.84 -5.12
CA CYS A 26 2.77 35.12 -4.81
C CYS A 26 1.53 35.84 -5.37
N LYS A 27 1.47 37.18 -5.29
CA LYS A 27 0.39 37.98 -5.89
C LYS A 27 0.36 37.87 -7.41
N PHE A 28 1.52 37.96 -8.07
CA PHE A 28 1.64 37.89 -9.52
C PHE A 28 1.21 36.53 -10.08
N PHE A 29 1.69 35.44 -9.48
CA PHE A 29 1.35 34.07 -9.91
C PHE A 29 0.02 33.55 -9.33
N GLY A 30 -0.65 34.31 -8.47
CA GLY A 30 -1.93 33.94 -7.87
C GLY A 30 -1.85 32.71 -6.95
N ILE A 31 -0.73 32.54 -6.24
CA ILE A 31 -0.54 31.44 -5.27
C ILE A 31 -0.52 31.97 -3.83
N SER A 32 -0.88 31.11 -2.87
CA SER A 32 -0.73 31.46 -1.46
C SER A 32 0.75 31.41 -1.05
N ARG A 33 1.14 32.31 -0.14
CA ARG A 33 2.48 32.29 0.50
C ARG A 33 2.76 30.96 1.21
N THR A 34 1.73 30.30 1.74
CA THR A 34 1.86 28.98 2.37
C THR A 34 2.28 27.89 1.36
N SER A 35 1.69 27.90 0.17
CA SER A 35 2.08 26.99 -0.92
C SER A 35 3.49 27.30 -1.45
N TYR A 36 3.85 28.58 -1.53
CA TYR A 36 5.21 29.01 -1.86
C TYR A 36 6.23 28.38 -0.90
N TYR A 37 6.10 28.62 0.41
CA TYR A 37 7.09 28.11 1.37
C TYR A 37 7.15 26.58 1.41
N LYS A 38 6.02 25.89 1.21
CA LYS A 38 6.02 24.42 1.06
C LYS A 38 6.87 23.96 -0.13
N CYS A 39 6.73 24.62 -1.28
CA CYS A 39 7.50 24.27 -2.48
C CYS A 39 8.96 24.70 -2.35
N TYR A 40 9.22 25.90 -1.83
CA TYR A 40 10.57 26.40 -1.59
C TYR A 40 11.37 25.50 -0.64
N ASN A 41 10.74 25.04 0.45
CA ASN A 41 11.38 24.09 1.37
C ASN A 41 11.67 22.73 0.72
N ARG A 42 10.85 22.28 -0.23
CA ARG A 42 11.14 21.06 -1.01
C ARG A 42 12.28 21.30 -2.01
N TYR A 43 12.25 22.43 -2.70
CA TYR A 43 13.27 22.85 -3.65
C TYR A 43 14.66 22.96 -2.98
N GLN A 44 14.73 23.58 -1.80
CA GLN A 44 15.99 23.69 -1.03
C GLN A 44 16.58 22.33 -0.63
N LYS A 45 15.74 21.28 -0.48
CA LYS A 45 16.17 19.95 -0.02
C LYS A 45 16.49 18.99 -1.16
N MET A 46 15.73 19.06 -2.25
CA MET A 46 15.72 18.06 -3.33
C MET A 46 15.91 18.69 -4.72
N GLY A 47 16.19 19.99 -4.80
CA GLY A 47 16.28 20.72 -6.05
C GLY A 47 14.97 20.73 -6.84
N ILE A 48 15.09 20.74 -8.17
CA ILE A 48 13.95 20.76 -9.09
C ILE A 48 13.06 19.51 -8.91
N GLU A 49 13.66 18.34 -8.66
CA GLU A 49 12.93 17.09 -8.43
C GLU A 49 11.96 17.18 -7.24
N GLY A 50 12.29 18.00 -6.23
CA GLY A 50 11.42 18.23 -5.08
C GLY A 50 10.08 18.91 -5.42
N LEU A 51 9.97 19.53 -6.60
CA LEU A 51 8.78 20.24 -7.05
C LEU A 51 7.78 19.35 -7.77
N GLU A 52 8.15 18.10 -8.06
CA GLU A 52 7.27 17.11 -8.65
C GLU A 52 6.02 16.84 -7.80
N ASP A 53 5.01 16.26 -8.45
CA ASP A 53 3.78 15.87 -7.79
C ASP A 53 3.99 14.60 -6.95
N ILE A 54 3.82 14.78 -5.65
CA ILE A 54 3.92 13.68 -4.69
C ILE A 54 2.55 13.03 -4.57
N PRO A 55 2.41 11.72 -4.83
CA PRO A 55 1.15 11.04 -4.62
C PRO A 55 0.76 11.15 -3.14
N ARG A 56 -0.52 11.44 -2.89
CA ARG A 56 -1.03 11.50 -1.52
C ARG A 56 -0.80 10.15 -0.83
N SER A 57 -0.13 10.17 0.31
CA SER A 57 0.01 8.96 1.13
C SER A 57 -1.37 8.47 1.58
N LYS A 58 -1.55 7.14 1.60
CA LYS A 58 -2.80 6.54 2.09
C LYS A 58 -2.93 6.82 3.59
N PRO A 59 -4.13 7.13 4.09
CA PRO A 59 -4.34 7.38 5.51
C PRO A 59 -3.99 6.13 6.34
N LYS A 60 -3.38 6.35 7.50
CA LYS A 60 -3.13 5.28 8.48
C LYS A 60 -4.45 4.97 9.20
N MET A 61 -5.00 3.78 8.97
CA MET A 61 -6.21 3.32 9.66
C MET A 61 -5.83 2.77 11.05
N PRO A 62 -6.19 3.44 12.17
CA PRO A 62 -5.77 3.03 13.51
C PRO A 62 -6.32 1.66 13.90
N ASN A 63 -7.55 1.37 13.49
CA ASN A 63 -8.24 0.11 13.79
C ASN A 63 -7.90 -1.01 12.79
N LYS A 64 -6.78 -0.87 12.07
CA LYS A 64 -6.35 -1.91 11.13
C LYS A 64 -5.73 -3.06 11.91
N VAL A 65 -6.27 -4.26 11.69
CA VAL A 65 -5.72 -5.51 12.20
C VAL A 65 -4.21 -5.57 11.91
N PRO A 66 -3.35 -5.81 12.92
CA PRO A 66 -1.92 -5.96 12.74
C PRO A 66 -1.55 -7.03 11.70
N LYS A 67 -0.49 -6.78 10.92
CA LYS A 67 -0.08 -7.68 9.82
C LYS A 67 0.17 -9.13 10.27
N TYR A 68 0.63 -9.36 11.49
CA TYR A 68 0.87 -10.71 11.99
C TYR A 68 -0.46 -11.46 12.21
N ILE A 69 -1.48 -10.79 12.74
CA ILE A 69 -2.83 -11.33 12.88
C ILE A 69 -3.49 -11.54 11.52
N GLU A 70 -3.29 -10.61 10.57
CA GLU A 70 -3.79 -10.79 9.19
C GLU A 70 -3.27 -12.11 8.57
N LYS A 71 -2.00 -12.46 8.80
CA LYS A 71 -1.43 -13.73 8.32
C LYS A 71 -2.11 -14.95 8.98
N ILE A 72 -2.41 -14.87 10.27
CA ILE A 72 -3.11 -15.95 11.00
C ILE A 72 -4.53 -16.11 10.41
N ILE A 73 -5.26 -15.01 10.25
CA ILE A 73 -6.60 -15.00 9.61
C ILE A 73 -6.56 -15.68 8.23
N ILE A 74 -5.61 -15.29 7.37
CA ILE A 74 -5.46 -15.88 6.03
C ILE A 74 -5.15 -17.38 6.14
N ARG A 75 -4.27 -17.79 7.06
CA ARG A 75 -3.92 -19.20 7.26
C ARG A 75 -5.13 -20.03 7.68
N LEU A 76 -5.94 -19.54 8.62
CA LEU A 76 -7.17 -20.23 9.05
C LEU A 76 -8.16 -20.32 7.89
N ALA A 77 -8.36 -19.21 7.17
CA ALA A 77 -9.23 -19.16 6.00
C ALA A 77 -8.81 -20.13 4.88
N LEU A 78 -7.52 -20.38 4.70
CA LEU A 78 -7.01 -21.32 3.70
C LEU A 78 -6.98 -22.78 4.19
N LYS A 79 -6.81 -22.99 5.50
CA LYS A 79 -6.91 -24.32 6.13
C LYS A 79 -8.31 -24.88 5.99
N SER A 80 -9.33 -24.03 6.17
CA SER A 80 -10.74 -24.38 6.04
C SER A 80 -11.46 -23.38 5.12
N PRO A 81 -11.36 -23.51 3.78
CA PRO A 81 -11.94 -22.54 2.83
C PRO A 81 -13.45 -22.32 2.95
N LYS A 82 -14.18 -23.29 3.51
CA LYS A 82 -15.63 -23.20 3.74
C LYS A 82 -15.98 -22.28 4.91
N ASP A 83 -15.04 -22.06 5.83
CA ASP A 83 -15.30 -21.28 7.04
C ASP A 83 -15.46 -19.80 6.71
N GLY A 84 -16.51 -19.22 7.29
CA GLY A 84 -16.80 -17.79 7.18
C GLY A 84 -16.07 -16.97 8.24
N PRO A 85 -16.13 -15.62 8.15
CA PRO A 85 -15.53 -14.72 9.13
C PRO A 85 -15.93 -15.02 10.58
N LYS A 86 -17.20 -15.37 10.82
CA LYS A 86 -17.71 -15.77 12.15
C LYS A 86 -17.00 -16.99 12.73
N ARG A 87 -16.77 -18.03 11.92
CA ARG A 87 -16.09 -19.25 12.37
C ARG A 87 -14.62 -18.98 12.68
N ILE A 88 -13.95 -18.20 11.82
CA ILE A 88 -12.57 -17.76 12.04
C ILE A 88 -12.46 -16.91 13.32
N CYS A 89 -13.48 -16.12 13.64
CA CYS A 89 -13.53 -15.35 14.89
C CYS A 89 -13.43 -16.27 16.12
N TYR A 90 -14.24 -17.33 16.17
CA TYR A 90 -14.19 -18.30 17.26
C TYR A 90 -12.83 -18.99 17.36
N GLU A 91 -12.24 -19.39 16.24
CA GLU A 91 -10.90 -20.00 16.25
C GLU A 91 -9.81 -19.03 16.76
N LEU A 92 -9.92 -17.74 16.46
CA LEU A 92 -9.00 -16.73 16.99
C LEU A 92 -9.20 -16.48 18.48
N GLN A 93 -10.45 -16.48 18.95
CA GLN A 93 -10.76 -16.36 20.37
C GLN A 93 -10.20 -17.54 21.18
N ASP A 94 -10.29 -18.76 20.64
CA ASP A 94 -9.68 -19.95 21.24
C ASP A 94 -8.14 -19.85 21.31
N MET A 95 -7.52 -19.06 20.43
CA MET A 95 -6.08 -18.74 20.45
C MET A 95 -5.73 -17.53 21.33
N GLY A 96 -6.69 -16.93 22.03
CA GLY A 96 -6.50 -15.73 22.85
C GLY A 96 -6.36 -14.43 22.05
N ILE A 97 -6.79 -14.43 20.78
CA ILE A 97 -6.71 -13.26 19.89
C ILE A 97 -8.12 -12.68 19.71
N ASP A 98 -8.34 -11.47 20.22
CA ASP A 98 -9.63 -10.78 20.08
C ASP A 98 -9.66 -9.93 18.80
N VAL A 99 -10.42 -10.38 17.80
CA VAL A 99 -10.70 -9.63 16.58
C VAL A 99 -12.15 -9.85 16.16
N GLY A 100 -12.91 -8.77 16.03
CA GLY A 100 -14.29 -8.84 15.58
C GLY A 100 -14.46 -9.35 14.15
N GLU A 101 -15.62 -9.94 13.87
CA GLU A 101 -16.00 -10.52 12.57
C GLU A 101 -15.79 -9.55 11.39
N THR A 102 -16.20 -8.29 11.55
CA THR A 102 -16.03 -7.25 10.53
C THR A 102 -14.55 -6.99 10.20
N GLY A 103 -13.68 -7.06 11.20
CA GLY A 103 -12.23 -6.93 11.03
C GLY A 103 -11.69 -8.07 10.17
N ILE A 104 -12.11 -9.31 10.48
CA ILE A 104 -11.74 -10.52 9.73
C ILE A 104 -12.25 -10.43 8.28
N TYR A 105 -13.52 -10.06 8.08
CA TYR A 105 -14.09 -9.88 6.75
C TYR A 105 -13.29 -8.87 5.92
N ASN A 106 -12.93 -7.73 6.50
CA ASN A 106 -12.14 -6.71 5.81
C ASN A 106 -10.73 -7.21 5.46
N VAL A 107 -10.11 -8.02 6.32
CA VAL A 107 -8.83 -8.68 6.00
C VAL A 107 -9.00 -9.61 4.81
N LEU A 108 -10.01 -10.47 4.81
CA LEU A 108 -10.27 -11.39 3.69
C LEU A 108 -10.58 -10.64 2.39
N LYS A 109 -11.41 -9.59 2.44
CA LYS A 109 -11.77 -8.77 1.28
C LYS A 109 -10.55 -8.08 0.65
N ARG A 110 -9.65 -7.52 1.46
CA ARG A 110 -8.41 -6.89 0.96
C ARG A 110 -7.43 -7.87 0.31
N ASN A 111 -7.51 -9.15 0.67
CA ASN A 111 -6.69 -10.21 0.10
C ASN A 111 -7.41 -11.02 -0.99
N ASP A 112 -8.59 -10.57 -1.42
CA ASP A 112 -9.43 -11.26 -2.41
C ASP A 112 -9.86 -12.68 -2.00
N LEU A 113 -10.11 -12.90 -0.71
CA LEU A 113 -10.50 -14.18 -0.10
C LEU A 113 -11.90 -14.12 0.55
N ASN A 114 -12.74 -13.20 0.10
CA ASN A 114 -14.03 -12.93 0.74
C ASN A 114 -15.06 -14.06 0.57
N THR A 115 -14.99 -14.84 -0.51
CA THR A 115 -15.89 -15.97 -0.77
C THR A 115 -15.20 -17.31 -0.61
N ALA A 116 -15.97 -18.35 -0.30
CA ALA A 116 -15.46 -19.72 -0.18
C ALA A 116 -14.83 -20.22 -1.50
N SER A 117 -15.44 -19.88 -2.65
CA SER A 117 -14.86 -20.20 -3.97
C SER A 117 -13.45 -19.63 -4.11
N LYS A 118 -13.26 -18.33 -3.84
CA LYS A 118 -11.95 -17.70 -3.96
C LYS A 118 -10.91 -18.31 -3.03
N ARG A 119 -11.31 -18.70 -1.82
CA ARG A 119 -10.42 -19.41 -0.88
C ARG A 119 -10.05 -20.79 -1.41
N MET A 120 -11.00 -21.54 -1.96
CA MET A 120 -10.76 -22.85 -2.56
C MET A 120 -9.84 -22.73 -3.79
N ASP A 121 -10.12 -21.80 -4.69
CA ASP A 121 -9.32 -21.52 -5.88
C ASP A 121 -7.88 -21.14 -5.52
N TYR A 122 -7.71 -20.36 -4.44
CA TYR A 122 -6.41 -20.00 -3.91
C TYR A 122 -5.65 -21.24 -3.42
N THR A 123 -6.28 -22.09 -2.61
CA THR A 123 -5.68 -23.33 -2.09
C THR A 123 -5.28 -24.24 -3.25
N ASN A 124 -6.18 -24.49 -4.21
CA ASN A 124 -5.90 -25.28 -5.40
C ASN A 124 -4.70 -24.73 -6.20
N ARG A 125 -4.66 -23.40 -6.41
CA ARG A 125 -3.55 -22.73 -7.11
C ARG A 125 -2.23 -22.88 -6.35
N SER A 126 -2.27 -22.78 -5.02
CA SER A 126 -1.07 -22.97 -4.19
C SER A 126 -0.56 -24.41 -4.23
N GLU A 127 -1.44 -25.41 -4.25
CA GLU A 127 -1.09 -26.82 -4.37
C GLU A 127 -0.44 -27.13 -5.72
N ILE A 128 -0.99 -26.59 -6.81
CA ILE A 128 -0.40 -26.71 -8.16
C ILE A 128 1.02 -26.12 -8.19
N LYS A 129 1.22 -24.93 -7.60
CA LYS A 129 2.55 -24.29 -7.52
C LYS A 129 3.53 -25.12 -6.70
N PHE A 130 3.10 -25.63 -5.54
CA PHE A 130 3.93 -26.47 -4.68
C PHE A 130 4.34 -27.77 -5.39
N ASN A 131 3.40 -28.45 -6.05
CA ASN A 131 3.67 -29.67 -6.82
C ASN A 131 4.59 -29.43 -8.02
N LYS A 132 4.43 -28.31 -8.73
CA LYS A 132 5.34 -27.92 -9.83
C LYS A 132 6.77 -27.69 -9.31
N LYS A 133 6.93 -27.00 -8.18
CA LYS A 133 8.24 -26.78 -7.53
C LYS A 133 8.89 -28.09 -7.07
N LYS A 134 8.13 -28.98 -6.42
CA LYS A 134 8.65 -30.29 -6.00
C LYS A 134 9.11 -31.14 -7.18
N ARG A 135 8.43 -31.04 -8.33
CA ARG A 135 8.85 -31.67 -9.59
C ARG A 135 10.15 -31.07 -10.13
N THR A 136 10.27 -29.74 -10.22
CA THR A 136 11.51 -29.09 -10.69
C THR A 136 12.70 -29.39 -9.78
N ASP A 137 12.50 -29.32 -8.45
CA ASP A 137 13.54 -29.59 -7.46
C ASP A 137 13.99 -31.06 -7.49
N LYS A 138 13.08 -31.99 -7.82
CA LYS A 138 13.41 -33.40 -8.05
C LYS A 138 14.21 -33.59 -9.34
N ILE A 139 13.84 -32.93 -10.44
CA ILE A 139 14.55 -32.99 -11.73
C ILE A 139 16.00 -32.50 -11.58
N ILE A 140 16.21 -31.36 -10.92
CA ILE A 140 17.55 -30.78 -10.69
C ILE A 140 18.45 -31.71 -9.85
N ARG A 141 17.86 -32.49 -8.94
CA ARG A 141 18.59 -33.46 -8.09
C ARG A 141 18.90 -34.79 -8.79
N VAL A 142 18.14 -35.16 -9.82
CA VAL A 142 18.36 -36.42 -10.58
C VAL A 142 19.10 -36.21 -11.90
N SER A 143 19.39 -34.96 -12.30
CA SER A 143 20.37 -34.65 -13.33
C SER A 143 21.76 -34.60 -12.67
N PRO A 144 22.60 -35.64 -12.76
CA PRO A 144 24.01 -35.44 -12.53
C PRO A 144 24.46 -34.52 -13.67
N PHE A 145 25.06 -33.39 -13.32
CA PHE A 145 25.88 -32.65 -14.27
C PHE A 145 26.82 -33.65 -14.94
N PHE A 146 26.61 -33.89 -16.24
CA PHE A 146 27.67 -34.35 -17.13
C PHE A 146 28.62 -33.18 -17.36
#